data_AF-A0ABD7E7K1-F1
#
_entry.id   AF-A0ABD7E7K1-F1
#
_cell.length_a   1.000
_cell.length_b   1.000
_cell.length_c   1.000
_cell.angle_alpha   90.00
_cell.angle_beta   90.00
_cell.angle_gamma   90.00
#
_symmetry.space_group_name_H-M   'P 1'
#
loop_
_entity.id
_entity.type
_entity.pdbx_description
1 polymer ?
#
loop_
_entity_poly.entity_id
_entity_poly.type
_entity_poly.pdbx_seq_one_letter_code
_entity_poly.pdbx_strand_id
1 'polypeptide(L)'
;MFSNVNVDCCKTLGCKNLGVLNSVDYVAQGKNVLCRECGYLFPVISERSLNLYRNIVNHSWRGVIQQCPVCGSTSLKKYGYSAQGQRRMYCHHCDKTFISLEHINTTPRRTQLALMIEQGVSLADIRNSLLLNSTGLNRELIKLAREANYKESRQFISAFDISLSTRAFRVKYNGSNNYLYILVTAEEQSGRVVAISTNYSPLAVEQHYQYTSSYEERMPPGTLVHHVQRKELLTMRRETLFDIDYGPAVLHQNDPGMLVKPVLPAYRHFELVRILTHEHTLNVQHYLDQECFILGGCLMANLQDIRHGRCHISFVKERGTAPVCLEAVSRLFLSGGVRNNVWRAFSTRDYSMAVCNLTGSKKINDMKRATLKSASGFINYVERHPFLPSINRMSPANVASTLDYLKHLWNRQLS
;
A
#
# COMPACT_ATOMS: atom_id res chain seq x y z
N MET A 1 -22.92 -16.08 4.05
CA MET A 1 -22.12 -15.83 2.82
C MET A 1 -21.04 -14.83 3.19
N PHE A 2 -19.74 -15.15 3.05
CA PHE A 2 -18.62 -14.28 3.48
C PHE A 2 -18.73 -12.87 2.87
N SER A 3 -18.29 -11.82 3.57
CA SER A 3 -18.15 -10.48 3.00
C SER A 3 -16.92 -10.46 2.10
N ASN A 4 -17.00 -11.22 1.01
CA ASN A 4 -16.02 -11.21 -0.04
C ASN A 4 -16.09 -9.85 -0.72
N VAL A 5 -14.92 -9.26 -0.92
CA VAL A 5 -14.79 -8.02 -1.68
C VAL A 5 -14.67 -8.42 -3.15
N ASN A 6 -15.60 -7.92 -3.95
CA ASN A 6 -15.55 -7.96 -5.40
C ASN A 6 -15.38 -6.53 -5.91
N VAL A 7 -14.46 -6.35 -6.85
CA VAL A 7 -14.08 -5.03 -7.38
C VAL A 7 -14.19 -4.97 -8.90
N ASP A 8 -14.88 -5.93 -9.51
CA ASP A 8 -15.08 -6.04 -10.96
C ASP A 8 -16.19 -5.10 -11.43
N CYS A 9 -15.91 -3.81 -11.29
CA CYS A 9 -16.76 -2.72 -11.70
C CYS A 9 -15.98 -1.64 -12.47
N CYS A 10 -16.71 -0.79 -13.16
CA CYS A 10 -16.21 0.41 -13.79
C CYS A 10 -15.62 1.35 -12.73
N LYS A 11 -14.45 1.92 -13.04
CA LYS A 11 -13.69 2.84 -12.19
C LYS A 11 -13.51 4.21 -12.86
N THR A 12 -14.28 4.46 -13.92
CA THR A 12 -14.28 5.73 -14.64
C THR A 12 -15.12 6.75 -13.89
N LEU A 13 -14.51 7.85 -13.46
CA LEU A 13 -15.23 8.92 -12.78
C LEU A 13 -16.30 9.53 -13.71
N GLY A 14 -17.48 9.85 -13.15
CA GLY A 14 -18.60 10.42 -13.90
C GLY A 14 -19.44 9.39 -14.65
N CYS A 15 -18.99 8.13 -14.75
CA CYS A 15 -19.79 7.06 -15.31
C CYS A 15 -20.90 6.63 -14.33
N LYS A 16 -22.12 6.39 -14.82
CA LYS A 16 -23.23 5.87 -14.00
C LYS A 16 -22.92 4.52 -13.35
N ASN A 17 -22.04 3.74 -13.99
CA ASN A 17 -21.60 2.44 -13.50
C ASN A 17 -20.38 2.48 -12.57
N LEU A 18 -19.91 3.67 -12.16
CA LEU A 18 -18.80 3.81 -11.23
C LEU A 18 -19.07 3.04 -9.94
N GLY A 19 -18.29 1.99 -9.69
CA GLY A 19 -18.42 1.17 -8.47
C GLY A 19 -19.65 0.25 -8.43
N VAL A 20 -20.37 0.08 -9.55
CA VAL A 20 -21.55 -0.80 -9.63
C VAL A 20 -21.12 -2.19 -10.07
N LEU A 21 -21.34 -3.20 -9.23
CA LEU A 21 -21.07 -4.60 -9.59
C LEU A 21 -22.19 -5.14 -10.49
N ASN A 22 -21.85 -6.09 -11.38
CA ASN A 22 -22.82 -6.83 -12.21
C ASN A 22 -23.80 -5.93 -12.99
N SER A 23 -23.33 -4.77 -13.48
CA SER A 23 -24.17 -3.90 -14.30
C SER A 23 -24.55 -4.58 -15.61
N VAL A 24 -25.79 -4.38 -16.06
CA VAL A 24 -26.27 -4.85 -17.37
C VAL A 24 -25.50 -4.25 -18.54
N ASP A 25 -24.81 -3.13 -18.32
CA ASP A 25 -23.99 -2.48 -19.33
C ASP A 25 -22.62 -3.13 -19.51
N TYR A 26 -22.28 -4.15 -18.70
CA TYR A 26 -21.00 -4.85 -18.76
C TYR A 26 -21.02 -5.98 -19.76
N VAL A 27 -20.04 -5.96 -20.67
CA VAL A 27 -19.86 -6.98 -21.70
C VAL A 27 -18.47 -7.58 -21.57
N ALA A 28 -18.39 -8.91 -21.46
CA ALA A 28 -17.12 -9.61 -21.43
C ALA A 28 -16.39 -9.45 -22.77
N GLN A 29 -15.11 -9.08 -22.72
CA GLN A 29 -14.26 -8.90 -23.89
C GLN A 29 -12.87 -9.50 -23.62
N GLY A 30 -12.73 -10.80 -23.91
CA GLY A 30 -11.54 -11.57 -23.57
C GLY A 30 -11.32 -11.63 -22.06
N LYS A 31 -10.16 -11.16 -21.58
CA LYS A 31 -9.80 -11.09 -20.15
C LYS A 31 -10.32 -9.83 -19.44
N ASN A 32 -10.96 -8.94 -20.18
CA ASN A 32 -11.44 -7.65 -19.70
C ASN A 32 -12.97 -7.58 -19.77
N VAL A 33 -13.54 -6.54 -19.16
CA VAL A 33 -14.94 -6.18 -19.24
C VAL A 33 -15.07 -4.78 -19.81
N LEU A 34 -15.87 -4.64 -20.85
CA LEU A 34 -16.26 -3.36 -21.45
C LEU A 34 -17.46 -2.80 -20.69
N CYS A 35 -17.33 -1.58 -20.18
CA CYS A 35 -18.48 -0.80 -19.73
C CYS A 35 -19.10 -0.04 -20.91
N ARG A 36 -20.28 -0.44 -21.40
CA ARG A 36 -20.94 0.19 -22.56
C ARG A 36 -21.27 1.67 -22.34
N GLU A 37 -21.43 2.10 -21.08
CA GLU A 37 -21.77 3.48 -20.75
C GLU A 37 -20.65 4.48 -21.00
N CYS A 38 -19.42 4.11 -20.63
CA CYS A 38 -18.27 5.01 -20.78
C CYS A 38 -17.27 4.51 -21.82
N GLY A 39 -17.49 3.35 -22.43
CA GLY A 39 -16.59 2.71 -23.39
C GLY A 39 -15.29 2.19 -22.79
N TYR A 40 -15.12 2.24 -21.46
CA TYR A 40 -13.86 1.86 -20.81
C TYR A 40 -13.77 0.35 -20.61
N LEU A 41 -12.60 -0.21 -20.96
CA LEU A 41 -12.21 -1.59 -20.69
C LEU A 41 -11.49 -1.68 -19.35
N PHE A 42 -12.02 -2.46 -18.42
CA PHE A 42 -11.35 -2.76 -17.15
C PHE A 42 -11.04 -4.24 -17.00
N PRO A 43 -9.89 -4.59 -16.41
CA PRO A 43 -9.53 -5.99 -16.19
C PRO A 43 -10.29 -6.57 -14.99
N VAL A 44 -10.52 -7.88 -15.04
CA VAL A 44 -11.12 -8.66 -13.97
C VAL A 44 -10.07 -8.95 -12.89
N ILE A 45 -10.44 -8.78 -11.63
CA ILE A 45 -9.64 -9.10 -10.45
C ILE A 45 -10.38 -10.21 -9.69
N SER A 46 -9.84 -11.43 -9.75
CA SER A 46 -10.43 -12.60 -9.10
C SER A 46 -10.76 -12.33 -7.64
N GLU A 47 -12.07 -12.43 -7.34
CA GLU A 47 -12.61 -12.36 -5.99
C GLU A 47 -11.91 -13.38 -5.08
N ARG A 48 -11.59 -14.58 -5.57
CA ARG A 48 -10.90 -15.62 -4.79
C ARG A 48 -9.50 -15.18 -4.39
N SER A 49 -8.66 -14.80 -5.34
CA SER A 49 -7.27 -14.41 -5.07
C SER A 49 -7.19 -13.14 -4.24
N LEU A 50 -8.07 -12.16 -4.50
CA LEU A 50 -8.16 -10.93 -3.70
C LEU A 50 -8.54 -11.22 -2.25
N ASN A 51 -9.59 -12.02 -2.02
CA ASN A 51 -10.04 -12.31 -0.66
C ASN A 51 -9.09 -13.24 0.10
N LEU A 52 -8.41 -14.17 -0.57
CA LEU A 52 -7.34 -14.97 0.04
C LEU A 52 -6.21 -14.07 0.55
N TYR A 53 -5.68 -13.18 -0.31
CA TYR A 53 -4.63 -12.25 0.08
C TYR A 53 -5.10 -11.30 1.20
N ARG A 54 -6.31 -10.76 1.08
CA ARG A 54 -6.93 -9.90 2.11
C ARG A 54 -7.05 -10.60 3.46
N ASN A 55 -7.42 -11.88 3.51
CA ASN A 55 -7.53 -12.65 4.75
C ASN A 55 -6.17 -12.88 5.42
N ILE A 56 -5.11 -13.09 4.63
CA ILE A 56 -3.74 -13.20 5.15
C ILE A 56 -3.33 -11.91 5.86
N VAL A 57 -3.55 -10.76 5.21
CA VAL A 57 -3.24 -9.45 5.80
C VAL A 57 -4.13 -9.19 7.02
N ASN A 58 -5.41 -9.55 6.99
CA ASN A 58 -6.29 -9.40 8.15
C ASN A 58 -5.79 -10.20 9.36
N HIS A 59 -5.19 -11.36 9.12
CA HIS A 59 -4.59 -12.15 10.18
C HIS A 59 -3.35 -11.48 10.81
N SER A 60 -2.51 -10.79 10.03
CA SER A 60 -1.35 -10.06 10.59
C SER A 60 -1.79 -8.86 11.45
N TRP A 61 -2.96 -8.28 11.15
CA TRP A 61 -3.57 -7.19 11.92
C TRP A 61 -4.59 -7.65 12.97
N ARG A 62 -4.62 -8.96 13.28
CA ARG A 62 -5.60 -9.55 14.21
C ARG A 62 -5.62 -8.86 15.57
N GLY A 63 -6.79 -8.31 15.89
CA GLY A 63 -7.05 -7.64 17.17
C GLY A 63 -6.42 -6.26 17.31
N VAL A 64 -5.66 -5.81 16.31
CA VAL A 64 -5.08 -4.46 16.24
C VAL A 64 -6.07 -3.48 15.62
N ILE A 65 -6.70 -3.88 14.50
CA ILE A 65 -7.76 -3.10 13.84
C ILE A 65 -9.15 -3.59 14.24
N GLN A 66 -10.16 -2.71 14.10
CA GLN A 66 -11.56 -3.02 14.37
C GLN A 66 -12.24 -3.83 13.24
N GLN A 67 -11.61 -4.94 12.83
CA GLN A 67 -12.15 -5.85 11.83
C GLN A 67 -11.92 -7.31 12.20
N CYS A 68 -12.82 -8.18 11.75
CA CYS A 68 -12.65 -9.62 11.89
C CYS A 68 -11.42 -10.08 11.09
N PRO A 69 -10.45 -10.77 11.73
CA PRO A 69 -9.24 -11.23 11.06
C PRO A 69 -9.50 -12.34 10.02
N VAL A 70 -10.70 -12.92 10.01
CA VAL A 70 -11.05 -14.05 9.14
C VAL A 70 -11.84 -13.62 7.90
N CYS A 71 -12.82 -12.73 8.06
CA CYS A 71 -13.68 -12.30 6.93
C CYS A 71 -13.63 -10.79 6.64
N GLY A 72 -12.96 -10.01 7.49
CA GLY A 72 -12.87 -8.55 7.37
C GLY A 72 -14.12 -7.77 7.75
N SER A 73 -15.18 -8.43 8.24
CA SER A 73 -16.40 -7.74 8.71
C SER A 73 -16.12 -6.87 9.94
N THR A 74 -16.78 -5.71 9.99
CA THR A 74 -16.79 -4.77 11.13
C THR A 74 -17.95 -5.05 12.10
N SER A 75 -18.84 -6.01 11.80
CA SER A 75 -19.94 -6.41 12.69
C SER A 75 -19.40 -7.29 13.83
N LEU A 76 -18.96 -6.62 14.90
CA LEU A 76 -18.24 -7.21 16.02
C LEU A 76 -18.96 -6.95 17.36
N LYS A 77 -19.00 -7.98 18.22
CA LYS A 77 -19.55 -7.90 19.58
C LYS A 77 -18.52 -8.35 20.61
N LYS A 78 -18.55 -7.73 21.80
CA LYS A 78 -17.73 -8.16 22.95
C LYS A 78 -18.18 -9.56 23.42
N TYR A 79 -17.24 -10.48 23.63
CA TYR A 79 -17.49 -11.90 23.93
C TYR A 79 -16.61 -12.41 25.09
N GLY A 80 -16.61 -11.69 26.20
CA GLY A 80 -15.84 -12.02 27.39
C GLY A 80 -14.34 -11.78 27.27
N TYR A 81 -13.55 -12.52 28.05
CA TYR A 81 -12.10 -12.36 28.17
C TYR A 81 -11.37 -13.69 27.94
N SER A 82 -10.10 -13.61 27.53
CA SER A 82 -9.19 -14.76 27.49
C SER A 82 -8.68 -15.08 28.89
N ALA A 83 -8.05 -16.25 29.07
CA ALA A 83 -7.37 -16.61 30.32
C ALA A 83 -6.26 -15.62 30.71
N GLN A 84 -5.73 -14.86 29.75
CA GLN A 84 -4.72 -13.82 29.96
C GLN A 84 -5.36 -12.43 30.18
N GLY A 85 -6.66 -12.36 30.43
CA GLY A 85 -7.39 -11.12 30.68
C GLY A 85 -7.57 -10.22 29.45
N GLN A 86 -7.26 -10.69 28.24
CA GLN A 86 -7.45 -9.89 27.01
C GLN A 86 -8.88 -10.02 26.49
N ARG A 87 -9.48 -8.91 26.05
CA ARG A 87 -10.84 -8.89 25.51
C ARG A 87 -11.00 -9.80 24.29
N ARG A 88 -12.05 -10.62 24.30
CA ARG A 88 -12.45 -11.44 23.17
C ARG A 88 -13.59 -10.76 22.41
N MET A 89 -13.51 -10.80 21.10
CA MET A 89 -14.50 -10.28 20.16
C MET A 89 -15.12 -11.45 19.39
N TYR A 90 -16.40 -11.36 19.11
CA TYR A 90 -17.19 -12.26 18.27
C TYR A 90 -17.58 -11.54 16.99
N CYS A 91 -17.44 -12.20 15.84
CA CYS A 91 -17.87 -11.68 14.56
C CYS A 91 -19.24 -12.26 14.19
N HIS A 92 -20.25 -11.39 14.01
CA HIS A 92 -21.61 -11.80 13.62
C HIS A 92 -21.71 -12.37 12.20
N HIS A 93 -20.67 -12.20 11.39
CA HIS A 93 -20.68 -12.58 9.99
C HIS A 93 -20.18 -14.00 9.73
N CYS A 94 -19.16 -14.42 10.48
CA CYS A 94 -18.53 -15.74 10.30
C CYS A 94 -18.51 -16.58 11.59
N ASP A 95 -19.13 -16.08 12.65
CA ASP A 95 -19.27 -16.72 13.95
C ASP A 95 -17.93 -17.09 14.62
N LYS A 96 -16.83 -16.48 14.16
CA LYS A 96 -15.50 -16.68 14.73
C LYS A 96 -15.23 -15.67 15.84
N THR A 97 -14.56 -16.16 16.89
CA THR A 97 -14.03 -15.31 17.95
C THR A 97 -12.54 -15.02 17.76
N PHE A 98 -12.10 -13.84 18.17
CA PHE A 98 -10.68 -13.48 18.23
C PHE A 98 -10.38 -12.59 19.42
N ILE A 99 -9.11 -12.48 19.78
CA ILE A 99 -8.65 -11.61 20.87
C ILE A 99 -8.35 -10.23 20.28
N SER A 100 -8.94 -9.19 20.87
CA SER A 100 -8.56 -7.79 20.66
C SER A 100 -7.35 -7.47 21.53
N LEU A 101 -6.38 -6.78 20.96
CA LEU A 101 -5.15 -6.43 21.65
C LEU A 101 -5.40 -5.12 22.43
N GLU A 102 -5.37 -5.20 23.76
CA GLU A 102 -5.57 -4.05 24.66
C GLU A 102 -4.27 -3.59 25.33
N HIS A 103 -3.30 -4.50 25.46
CA HIS A 103 -1.96 -4.22 25.95
C HIS A 103 -0.98 -5.17 25.27
N ILE A 104 0.30 -4.77 25.25
CA ILE A 104 1.39 -5.59 24.74
C ILE A 104 2.37 -5.87 25.86
N ASN A 105 2.63 -7.15 26.06
CA ASN A 105 3.74 -7.59 26.90
C ASN A 105 4.98 -7.62 26.03
N THR A 106 5.91 -6.69 26.22
CA THR A 106 7.22 -6.67 25.54
C THR A 106 8.23 -7.44 26.37
N THR A 107 8.96 -8.38 25.76
CA THR A 107 9.98 -9.18 26.45
C THR A 107 11.34 -8.50 26.36
N PRO A 108 12.27 -8.69 27.33
CA PRO A 108 13.62 -8.13 27.25
C PRO A 108 14.34 -8.48 25.93
N ARG A 109 14.16 -9.73 25.47
CA ARG A 109 14.68 -10.19 24.17
C ARG A 109 14.15 -9.37 22.98
N ARG A 110 12.88 -8.97 22.99
CA ARG A 110 12.29 -8.13 21.93
C ARG A 110 12.80 -6.70 22.00
N THR A 111 12.95 -6.15 23.20
CA THR A 111 13.57 -4.84 23.40
C THR A 111 15.00 -4.83 22.86
N GLN A 112 15.77 -5.89 23.12
CA GLN A 112 17.12 -6.02 22.58
C GLN A 112 17.13 -6.19 21.06
N LEU A 113 16.24 -7.01 20.48
CA LEU A 113 16.09 -7.12 19.02
C LEU A 113 15.78 -5.77 18.38
N ALA A 114 14.84 -5.01 18.96
CA ALA A 114 14.47 -3.67 18.55
C ALA A 114 15.68 -2.71 18.50
N LEU A 115 16.49 -2.71 19.56
CA LEU A 115 17.71 -1.90 19.66
C LEU A 115 18.77 -2.30 18.61
N MET A 116 18.97 -3.62 18.42
CA MET A 116 19.93 -4.15 17.45
C MET A 116 19.54 -3.81 16.00
N ILE A 117 18.24 -3.80 15.67
CA ILE A 117 17.74 -3.35 14.37
C ILE A 117 18.02 -1.86 14.18
N GLU A 118 17.70 -1.03 15.18
CA GLU A 118 17.94 0.42 15.15
C GLU A 118 19.41 0.76 14.94
N GLN A 119 20.31 0.02 15.61
CA GLN A 119 21.77 0.18 15.50
C GLN A 119 22.38 -0.42 14.22
N GLY A 120 21.59 -1.13 13.40
CA GLY A 120 22.08 -1.76 12.18
C GLY A 120 22.95 -3.00 12.38
N VAL A 121 22.79 -3.71 13.50
CA VAL A 121 23.59 -4.90 13.83
C VAL A 121 23.40 -6.00 12.78
N SER A 122 24.41 -6.83 12.54
CA SER A 122 24.32 -7.90 11.54
C SER A 122 23.34 -9.00 11.95
N LEU A 123 22.75 -9.70 10.97
CA LEU A 123 21.89 -10.88 11.24
C LEU A 123 22.61 -11.98 12.03
N ALA A 124 23.91 -12.17 11.81
CA ALA A 124 24.69 -13.17 12.52
C ALA A 124 24.82 -12.80 14.01
N ASP A 125 25.14 -11.54 14.28
CA ASP A 125 25.31 -11.06 15.65
C ASP A 125 23.98 -11.01 16.40
N ILE A 126 22.87 -10.65 15.73
CA ILE A 126 21.51 -10.75 16.31
C ILE A 126 21.21 -12.19 16.76
N ARG A 127 21.49 -13.17 15.89
CA ARG A 127 21.22 -14.58 16.19
C ARG A 127 22.09 -15.11 17.32
N ASN A 128 23.36 -14.72 17.34
CA ASN A 128 24.28 -15.12 18.40
C ASN A 128 23.91 -14.47 19.74
N SER A 129 23.67 -13.15 19.75
CA SER A 129 23.40 -12.39 20.97
C SER A 129 22.05 -12.74 21.61
N LEU A 130 21.04 -13.04 20.79
CA LEU A 130 19.69 -13.39 21.25
C LEU A 130 19.46 -14.90 21.36
N LEU A 131 20.46 -15.72 21.02
CA LEU A 131 20.39 -17.19 20.98
C LEU A 131 19.21 -17.67 20.10
N LEU A 132 19.11 -17.15 18.87
CA LEU A 132 18.03 -17.42 17.93
C LEU A 132 18.52 -18.19 16.69
N ASN A 133 17.80 -19.26 16.34
CA ASN A 133 17.87 -19.84 15.00
C ASN A 133 17.00 -19.05 14.01
N SER A 134 16.98 -19.45 12.72
CA SER A 134 16.25 -18.75 11.66
C SER A 134 14.75 -18.62 11.98
N THR A 135 14.16 -19.72 12.46
CA THR A 135 12.74 -19.81 12.83
C THR A 135 12.43 -18.96 14.07
N GLY A 136 13.32 -18.97 15.06
CA GLY A 136 13.22 -18.14 16.26
C GLY A 136 13.27 -16.66 15.93
N LEU A 137 14.20 -16.25 15.08
CA LEU A 137 14.28 -14.87 14.60
C LEU A 137 13.02 -14.44 13.85
N ASN A 138 12.50 -15.27 12.93
CA ASN A 138 11.25 -15.00 12.23
C ASN A 138 10.08 -14.78 13.21
N ARG A 139 9.94 -15.64 14.23
CA ARG A 139 8.88 -15.49 15.25
C ARG A 139 9.01 -14.19 16.04
N GLU A 140 10.22 -13.80 16.42
CA GLU A 140 10.44 -12.55 17.16
C GLU A 140 10.22 -11.31 16.28
N LEU A 141 10.59 -11.34 15.01
CA LEU A 141 10.29 -10.28 14.04
C LEU A 141 8.78 -10.10 13.83
N ILE A 142 8.02 -11.19 13.68
CA ILE A 142 6.55 -11.12 13.54
C ILE A 142 5.91 -10.49 14.80
N LYS A 143 6.38 -10.87 15.99
CA LYS A 143 5.89 -10.28 17.25
C LYS A 143 6.27 -8.80 17.37
N LEU A 144 7.48 -8.43 16.98
CA LEU A 144 7.94 -7.05 16.98
C LEU A 144 7.14 -6.18 15.99
N ALA A 145 6.90 -6.68 14.79
CA ALA A 145 6.04 -6.03 13.79
C ALA A 145 4.62 -5.82 14.32
N ARG A 146 4.04 -6.85 14.97
CA ARG A 146 2.72 -6.75 15.60
C ARG A 146 2.69 -5.70 16.70
N GLU A 147 3.76 -5.59 17.48
CA GLU A 147 3.89 -4.58 18.53
C GLU A 147 4.01 -3.16 17.98
N ALA A 148 4.82 -2.98 16.94
CA ALA A 148 4.88 -1.74 16.18
C ALA A 148 3.48 -1.36 15.65
N ASN A 149 2.82 -2.26 14.92
CA ASN A 149 1.50 -2.02 14.33
C ASN A 149 0.44 -1.65 15.36
N TYR A 150 0.47 -2.27 16.54
CA TYR A 150 -0.41 -1.90 17.64
C TYR A 150 -0.16 -0.47 18.12
N LYS A 151 1.09 -0.12 18.42
CA LYS A 151 1.46 1.23 18.87
C LYS A 151 1.03 2.26 17.82
N GLU A 152 1.34 1.99 16.54
CA GLU A 152 0.99 2.89 15.44
C GLU A 152 -0.53 3.03 15.23
N SER A 153 -1.30 1.96 15.38
CA SER A 153 -2.77 2.01 15.22
C SER A 153 -3.51 2.84 16.28
N ARG A 154 -2.84 3.17 17.39
CA ARG A 154 -3.39 3.97 18.51
C ARG A 154 -2.96 5.43 18.46
N GLN A 155 -2.10 5.78 17.51
CA GLN A 155 -1.66 7.16 17.32
C GLN A 155 -2.68 7.89 16.47
N PHE A 156 -3.09 9.06 16.93
CA PHE A 156 -4.16 9.83 16.31
C PHE A 156 -3.59 10.85 15.33
N ILE A 157 -4.23 10.97 14.17
CA ILE A 157 -4.03 12.13 13.29
C ILE A 157 -5.06 13.17 13.76
N SER A 158 -4.59 14.30 14.28
CA SER A 158 -5.42 15.33 14.90
C SER A 158 -6.14 16.26 13.91
N ALA A 159 -6.12 15.94 12.61
CA ALA A 159 -6.63 16.80 11.54
C ALA A 159 -7.86 16.19 10.86
N PHE A 160 -8.90 17.03 10.68
CA PHE A 160 -10.10 16.66 9.92
C PHE A 160 -9.84 16.59 8.42
N ASP A 161 -8.93 17.42 7.91
CA ASP A 161 -8.50 17.43 6.52
C ASP A 161 -7.08 16.92 6.45
N ILE A 162 -6.89 15.77 5.82
CA ILE A 162 -5.57 15.15 5.70
C ILE A 162 -5.16 15.01 4.23
N SER A 163 -3.85 15.04 4.01
CA SER A 163 -3.26 14.68 2.72
C SER A 163 -2.37 13.47 2.91
N LEU A 164 -2.50 12.48 2.03
CA LEU A 164 -1.78 11.23 2.06
C LEU A 164 -0.98 11.11 0.77
N SER A 165 0.30 10.75 0.83
CA SER A 165 1.03 10.27 -0.34
C SER A 165 1.23 8.78 -0.31
N THR A 166 1.08 8.15 -1.48
CA THR A 166 1.35 6.72 -1.66
C THR A 166 2.40 6.53 -2.74
N ARG A 167 3.48 5.82 -2.41
CA ARG A 167 4.54 5.45 -3.36
C ARG A 167 4.81 3.96 -3.33
N ALA A 168 5.26 3.46 -4.48
CA ALA A 168 5.84 2.14 -4.59
C ALA A 168 7.36 2.20 -4.52
N PHE A 169 7.97 1.19 -3.91
CA PHE A 169 9.41 0.97 -3.94
C PHE A 169 9.72 -0.52 -3.84
N ARG A 170 11.01 -0.86 -3.90
CA ARG A 170 11.47 -2.25 -3.92
C ARG A 170 12.60 -2.45 -2.93
N VAL A 171 12.62 -3.61 -2.29
CA VAL A 171 13.69 -4.03 -1.37
C VAL A 171 14.18 -5.41 -1.79
N LYS A 172 15.50 -5.61 -1.76
CA LYS A 172 16.09 -6.91 -2.08
C LYS A 172 15.81 -7.91 -0.95
N TYR A 173 15.90 -9.19 -1.25
CA TYR A 173 15.77 -10.23 -0.26
C TYR A 173 16.67 -11.42 -0.60
N ASN A 174 16.87 -12.31 0.38
CA ASN A 174 17.65 -13.55 0.24
C ASN A 174 19.10 -13.34 -0.28
N GLY A 175 19.67 -12.14 -0.12
CA GLY A 175 21.01 -11.81 -0.62
C GLY A 175 21.12 -11.86 -2.15
N SER A 176 19.99 -11.75 -2.85
CA SER A 176 19.88 -11.94 -4.30
C SER A 176 19.59 -10.62 -5.03
N ASN A 177 19.50 -10.68 -6.36
CA ASN A 177 18.99 -9.57 -7.19
C ASN A 177 17.47 -9.64 -7.41
N ASN A 178 16.75 -10.36 -6.54
CA ASN A 178 15.31 -10.38 -6.51
C ASN A 178 14.75 -9.27 -5.63
N TYR A 179 13.56 -8.79 -5.97
CA TYR A 179 12.91 -7.66 -5.32
C TYR A 179 11.53 -8.02 -4.77
N LEU A 180 11.23 -7.49 -3.60
CA LEU A 180 9.88 -7.42 -3.06
C LEU A 180 9.26 -6.09 -3.47
N TYR A 181 8.05 -6.09 -4.01
CA TYR A 181 7.31 -4.87 -4.33
C TYR A 181 6.56 -4.38 -3.09
N ILE A 182 6.72 -3.11 -2.77
CA ILE A 182 6.22 -2.52 -1.52
C ILE A 182 5.45 -1.25 -1.83
N LEU A 183 4.30 -1.10 -1.19
CA LEU A 183 3.53 0.14 -1.12
C LEU A 183 3.68 0.76 0.27
N VAL A 184 3.92 2.07 0.31
CA VAL A 184 3.90 2.87 1.52
C VAL A 184 2.95 4.03 1.35
N THR A 185 2.10 4.28 2.35
CA THR A 185 1.29 5.49 2.46
C THR A 185 1.69 6.28 3.70
N ALA A 186 1.94 7.57 3.53
CA ALA A 186 2.28 8.50 4.61
C ALA A 186 1.37 9.73 4.58
N GLU A 187 1.16 10.34 5.74
CA GLU A 187 0.44 11.59 5.90
C GLU A 187 1.40 12.77 5.70
N GLU A 188 1.00 13.74 4.89
CA GLU A 188 1.89 14.79 4.37
C GLU A 188 2.23 15.86 5.41
N GLN A 189 1.32 16.19 6.33
CA GLN A 189 1.56 17.23 7.32
C GLN A 189 2.53 16.77 8.43
N SER A 190 2.30 15.59 8.99
CA SER A 190 3.09 15.01 10.07
C SER A 190 4.30 14.21 9.57
N GLY A 191 4.29 13.75 8.31
CA GLY A 191 5.30 12.82 7.80
C GLY A 191 5.12 11.38 8.27
N ARG A 192 4.12 11.09 9.13
CA ARG A 192 3.91 9.75 9.67
C ARG A 192 3.50 8.79 8.57
N VAL A 193 4.13 7.63 8.56
CA VAL A 193 3.75 6.52 7.71
C VAL A 193 2.56 5.79 8.33
N VAL A 194 1.47 5.72 7.58
CA VAL A 194 0.20 5.10 7.99
C VAL A 194 0.25 3.59 7.78
N ALA A 195 0.65 3.15 6.59
CA ALA A 195 0.63 1.74 6.22
C ALA A 195 1.78 1.36 5.28
N ILE A 196 2.24 0.12 5.42
CA ILE A 196 3.15 -0.55 4.49
C ILE A 196 2.53 -1.88 4.08
N SER A 197 2.67 -2.26 2.81
CA SER A 197 2.22 -3.56 2.32
C SER A 197 3.19 -4.10 1.29
N THR A 198 3.41 -5.41 1.30
CA THR A 198 4.33 -6.08 0.38
C THR A 198 3.59 -7.10 -0.47
N ASN A 199 4.10 -7.42 -1.65
CA ASN A 199 3.46 -8.43 -2.49
C ASN A 199 3.87 -9.89 -2.16
N TYR A 200 4.38 -10.14 -0.95
CA TYR A 200 4.59 -11.50 -0.47
C TYR A 200 3.30 -12.10 0.10
N SER A 201 3.01 -13.35 -0.24
CA SER A 201 1.91 -14.13 0.30
C SER A 201 2.44 -15.46 0.86
N PRO A 202 2.18 -15.80 2.14
CA PRO A 202 2.53 -17.11 2.70
C PRO A 202 1.56 -18.23 2.25
N LEU A 203 0.48 -17.90 1.53
CA LEU A 203 -0.47 -18.87 1.00
C LEU A 203 -0.58 -18.72 -0.51
N ALA A 204 -0.94 -19.82 -1.17
CA ALA A 204 -1.11 -19.84 -2.60
C ALA A 204 -2.35 -19.05 -3.06
N VAL A 205 -2.15 -18.25 -4.12
CA VAL A 205 -3.22 -17.66 -4.94
C VAL A 205 -3.27 -18.34 -6.30
N GLU A 206 -4.30 -18.04 -7.08
CA GLU A 206 -4.43 -18.58 -8.43
C GLU A 206 -3.23 -18.22 -9.29
N GLN A 207 -2.80 -19.14 -10.17
CA GLN A 207 -1.57 -19.02 -10.95
C GLN A 207 -1.46 -17.69 -11.72
N HIS A 208 -2.59 -17.20 -12.26
CA HIS A 208 -2.62 -15.93 -13.00
C HIS A 208 -2.31 -14.69 -12.13
N TYR A 209 -2.40 -14.80 -10.79
CA TYR A 209 -2.05 -13.74 -9.84
C TYR A 209 -0.70 -13.94 -9.16
N GLN A 210 0.05 -14.98 -9.55
CA GLN A 210 1.44 -15.14 -9.13
C GLN A 210 2.32 -14.25 -10.02
N TYR A 211 3.32 -13.62 -9.42
CA TYR A 211 4.27 -12.78 -10.12
C TYR A 211 5.50 -13.60 -10.52
N THR A 212 5.84 -13.61 -11.80
CA THR A 212 6.90 -14.48 -12.36
C THR A 212 7.86 -13.75 -13.30
N SER A 213 7.74 -12.43 -13.44
CA SER A 213 8.54 -11.68 -14.41
C SER A 213 9.99 -11.51 -13.94
N SER A 214 10.91 -11.62 -14.89
CA SER A 214 12.33 -11.26 -14.74
C SER A 214 12.65 -9.91 -15.39
N TYR A 215 11.72 -9.36 -16.18
CA TYR A 215 11.86 -8.07 -16.82
C TYR A 215 11.56 -6.93 -15.84
N GLU A 216 12.19 -5.78 -16.06
CA GLU A 216 11.97 -4.56 -15.29
C GLU A 216 11.58 -3.44 -16.26
N GLU A 217 10.37 -2.88 -16.07
CA GLU A 217 9.97 -1.66 -16.75
C GLU A 217 10.90 -0.51 -16.33
N ARG A 218 11.75 -0.07 -17.27
CA ARG A 218 12.65 1.06 -17.05
C ARG A 218 12.12 2.33 -17.68
N MET A 219 12.13 3.40 -16.90
CA MET A 219 11.84 4.74 -17.38
C MET A 219 13.15 5.41 -17.84
N PRO A 220 13.34 5.67 -19.14
CA PRO A 220 14.53 6.34 -19.61
C PRO A 220 14.58 7.80 -19.09
N PRO A 221 15.76 8.43 -19.07
CA PRO A 221 15.91 9.84 -18.72
C PRO A 221 14.98 10.73 -19.55
N GLY A 222 14.54 11.84 -18.95
CA GLY A 222 13.64 12.79 -19.60
C GLY A 222 13.05 13.80 -18.61
N THR A 223 12.23 14.71 -19.14
CA THR A 223 11.42 15.61 -18.32
C THR A 223 10.27 14.83 -17.66
N LEU A 224 9.64 15.41 -16.62
CA LEU A 224 8.49 14.78 -15.97
C LEU A 224 7.33 14.52 -16.95
N VAL A 225 7.13 15.40 -17.93
CA VAL A 225 6.13 15.22 -19.00
C VAL A 225 6.41 13.93 -19.78
N HIS A 226 7.66 13.73 -20.21
CA HIS A 226 8.06 12.51 -20.91
C HIS A 226 7.89 11.27 -20.03
N HIS A 227 8.18 11.37 -18.72
CA HIS A 227 7.96 10.26 -17.79
C HIS A 227 6.48 9.90 -17.67
N VAL A 228 5.60 10.88 -17.56
CA VAL A 228 4.15 10.65 -17.47
C VAL A 228 3.62 9.97 -18.74
N GLN A 229 3.97 10.49 -19.92
CA GLN A 229 3.49 9.97 -21.20
C GLN A 229 4.03 8.57 -21.49
N ARG A 230 5.33 8.34 -21.25
CA ARG A 230 5.93 7.01 -21.41
C ARG A 230 5.33 5.99 -20.44
N LYS A 231 4.96 6.39 -19.22
CA LYS A 231 4.34 5.47 -18.28
C LYS A 231 2.96 5.02 -18.74
N GLU A 232 2.15 5.91 -19.32
CA GLU A 232 0.87 5.51 -19.93
C GLU A 232 1.10 4.55 -21.11
N LEU A 233 2.09 4.83 -21.98
CA LEU A 233 2.43 3.93 -23.09
C LEU A 233 2.89 2.55 -22.63
N LEU A 234 3.70 2.47 -21.56
CA LEU A 234 4.08 1.19 -20.96
C LEU A 234 2.85 0.45 -20.44
N THR A 235 1.97 1.15 -19.71
CA THR A 235 0.75 0.55 -19.14
C THR A 235 -0.17 -0.01 -20.23
N MET A 236 -0.28 0.67 -21.39
CA MET A 236 -1.04 0.18 -22.55
C MET A 236 -0.49 -1.08 -23.21
N ARG A 237 0.83 -1.30 -23.11
CA ARG A 237 1.50 -2.44 -23.74
C ARG A 237 1.43 -3.70 -22.89
N ARG A 238 1.05 -3.59 -21.62
CA ARG A 238 0.86 -4.74 -20.74
C ARG A 238 -0.31 -5.58 -21.22
N GLU A 239 -0.21 -6.91 -21.06
CA GLU A 239 -1.31 -7.83 -21.36
C GLU A 239 -2.55 -7.50 -20.54
N THR A 240 -2.35 -7.26 -19.24
CA THR A 240 -3.37 -6.72 -18.33
C THR A 240 -2.86 -5.42 -17.75
N LEU A 241 -3.70 -4.38 -17.66
CA LEU A 241 -3.25 -3.03 -17.25
C LEU A 241 -2.44 -3.01 -15.93
N PHE A 242 -2.76 -3.92 -15.01
CA PHE A 242 -2.11 -4.02 -13.70
C PHE A 242 -0.89 -4.95 -13.63
N ASP A 243 -0.50 -5.59 -14.75
CA ASP A 243 0.65 -6.50 -14.83
C ASP A 243 1.95 -5.70 -14.96
N ILE A 244 2.33 -5.00 -13.90
CA ILE A 244 3.60 -4.28 -13.83
C ILE A 244 4.77 -5.26 -13.74
N ASP A 245 5.78 -5.07 -14.59
CA ASP A 245 7.07 -5.76 -14.48
C ASP A 245 8.04 -4.93 -13.64
N TYR A 246 8.22 -5.31 -12.38
CA TYR A 246 9.08 -4.59 -11.43
C TYR A 246 10.48 -5.21 -11.26
N GLY A 247 10.84 -6.18 -12.08
CA GLY A 247 12.10 -6.92 -12.01
C GLY A 247 11.98 -8.32 -11.40
N PRO A 248 13.10 -9.06 -11.30
CA PRO A 248 13.12 -10.44 -10.80
C PRO A 248 12.55 -10.57 -9.38
N ALA A 249 11.80 -11.65 -9.13
CA ALA A 249 11.23 -11.96 -7.82
C ALA A 249 11.13 -13.47 -7.54
N VAL A 250 12.25 -14.17 -7.72
CA VAL A 250 12.35 -15.62 -7.49
C VAL A 250 12.55 -15.92 -6.01
N LEU A 251 11.80 -16.87 -5.46
CA LEU A 251 11.94 -17.36 -4.09
C LEU A 251 12.97 -18.49 -4.00
N HIS A 252 13.49 -18.74 -2.79
CA HIS A 252 14.22 -19.98 -2.55
C HIS A 252 13.27 -21.18 -2.67
N GLN A 253 13.80 -22.33 -3.09
CA GLN A 253 13.04 -23.57 -3.31
C GLN A 253 12.21 -24.01 -2.09
N ASN A 254 12.67 -23.69 -0.88
CA ASN A 254 12.02 -24.07 0.37
C ASN A 254 11.18 -22.94 1.00
N ASP A 255 11.00 -21.80 0.33
CA ASP A 255 10.07 -20.78 0.82
C ASP A 255 8.62 -21.26 0.60
N PRO A 256 7.80 -21.36 1.65
CA PRO A 256 6.43 -21.87 1.53
C PRO A 256 5.48 -20.84 0.89
N GLY A 257 5.91 -19.59 0.71
CA GLY A 257 5.10 -18.52 0.14
C GLY A 257 5.27 -18.34 -1.37
N MET A 258 4.77 -17.20 -1.85
CA MET A 258 4.89 -16.76 -3.23
C MET A 258 4.86 -15.24 -3.33
N LEU A 259 5.32 -14.73 -4.47
CA LEU A 259 5.18 -13.32 -4.83
C LEU A 259 3.91 -13.21 -5.66
N VAL A 260 2.99 -12.34 -5.25
CA VAL A 260 1.74 -12.11 -5.97
C VAL A 260 1.84 -10.84 -6.82
N LYS A 261 1.00 -10.72 -7.84
CA LYS A 261 0.90 -9.50 -8.65
C LYS A 261 0.51 -8.31 -7.76
N PRO A 262 1.16 -7.13 -7.89
CA PRO A 262 0.93 -5.96 -7.02
C PRO A 262 -0.52 -5.42 -6.95
N VAL A 263 -1.40 -5.83 -7.85
CA VAL A 263 -2.82 -5.49 -7.78
C VAL A 263 -3.48 -5.98 -6.48
N LEU A 264 -3.19 -7.21 -6.03
CA LEU A 264 -3.80 -7.74 -4.79
C LEU A 264 -3.39 -6.94 -3.54
N PRO A 265 -2.09 -6.70 -3.27
CA PRO A 265 -1.70 -5.87 -2.14
C PRO A 265 -2.19 -4.44 -2.27
N ALA A 266 -2.30 -3.84 -3.46
CA ALA A 266 -2.78 -2.47 -3.60
C ALA A 266 -4.22 -2.28 -3.10
N TYR A 267 -5.14 -3.16 -3.47
CA TYR A 267 -6.53 -3.06 -3.00
C TYR A 267 -6.61 -3.22 -1.48
N ARG A 268 -5.91 -4.22 -0.93
CA ARG A 268 -5.90 -4.39 0.53
C ARG A 268 -5.20 -3.25 1.26
N HIS A 269 -4.14 -2.69 0.68
CA HIS A 269 -3.38 -1.58 1.25
C HIS A 269 -4.28 -0.37 1.47
N PHE A 270 -5.08 0.03 0.47
CA PHE A 270 -5.96 1.18 0.61
C PHE A 270 -7.16 0.92 1.53
N GLU A 271 -7.68 -0.30 1.59
CA GLU A 271 -8.62 -0.68 2.66
C GLU A 271 -7.97 -0.47 4.04
N LEU A 272 -6.70 -0.87 4.21
CA LEU A 272 -5.98 -0.72 5.48
C LEU A 272 -5.74 0.75 5.83
N VAL A 273 -5.29 1.55 4.87
CA VAL A 273 -5.15 3.00 5.02
C VAL A 273 -6.46 3.62 5.48
N ARG A 274 -7.57 3.30 4.80
CA ARG A 274 -8.90 3.80 5.20
C ARG A 274 -9.25 3.39 6.63
N ILE A 275 -9.05 2.14 7.01
CA ILE A 275 -9.34 1.67 8.37
C ILE A 275 -8.55 2.46 9.42
N LEU A 276 -7.29 2.79 9.12
CA LEU A 276 -6.40 3.48 10.05
C LEU A 276 -6.61 5.00 10.10
N THR A 277 -7.36 5.60 9.18
CA THR A 277 -7.56 7.06 9.10
C THR A 277 -9.01 7.51 9.21
N HIS A 278 -9.98 6.67 8.83
CA HIS A 278 -11.37 7.09 8.60
C HIS A 278 -12.11 7.56 9.85
N GLU A 279 -11.83 7.01 11.04
CA GLU A 279 -12.53 7.41 12.27
C GLU A 279 -12.26 8.87 12.68
N HIS A 280 -11.22 9.50 12.11
CA HIS A 280 -10.72 10.82 12.55
C HIS A 280 -10.69 11.87 11.44
N THR A 281 -11.11 11.51 10.23
CA THR A 281 -10.94 12.36 9.05
C THR A 281 -12.28 12.63 8.39
N LEU A 282 -12.48 13.88 8.00
CA LEU A 282 -13.66 14.33 7.26
C LEU A 282 -13.36 14.38 5.77
N ASN A 283 -12.25 15.01 5.38
CA ASN A 283 -11.81 15.05 3.99
C ASN A 283 -10.39 14.50 3.84
N VAL A 284 -10.18 13.77 2.74
CA VAL A 284 -8.91 13.11 2.45
C VAL A 284 -8.46 13.44 1.03
N GLN A 285 -7.22 13.90 0.89
CA GLN A 285 -6.55 14.02 -0.40
C GLN A 285 -5.48 12.92 -0.54
N HIS A 286 -5.59 12.09 -1.56
CA HIS A 286 -4.58 11.10 -1.93
C HIS A 286 -3.72 11.58 -3.10
N TYR A 287 -2.41 11.69 -2.88
CA TYR A 287 -1.39 11.87 -3.91
C TYR A 287 -0.73 10.53 -4.21
N LEU A 288 -0.87 10.04 -5.44
CA LEU A 288 -0.46 8.69 -5.80
C LEU A 288 0.68 8.72 -6.82
N ASP A 289 1.61 7.77 -6.70
CA ASP A 289 2.47 7.40 -7.82
C ASP A 289 1.63 6.89 -9.01
N GLN A 290 2.13 7.07 -10.23
CA GLN A 290 1.35 6.85 -11.45
C GLN A 290 1.25 5.36 -11.84
N GLU A 291 0.36 4.63 -11.17
CA GLU A 291 -0.01 3.25 -11.50
C GLU A 291 -1.53 3.04 -11.48
N CYS A 292 -2.05 2.26 -12.44
CA CYS A 292 -3.49 2.06 -12.59
C CYS A 292 -4.11 1.24 -11.44
N PHE A 293 -3.39 0.25 -10.91
CA PHE A 293 -3.88 -0.59 -9.81
C PHE A 293 -3.77 0.11 -8.45
N ILE A 294 -2.82 1.02 -8.27
CA ILE A 294 -2.75 1.91 -7.10
C ILE A 294 -3.97 2.82 -7.09
N LEU A 295 -4.29 3.46 -8.23
CA LEU A 295 -5.53 4.23 -8.38
C LEU A 295 -6.77 3.37 -8.13
N GLY A 296 -6.85 2.18 -8.73
CA GLY A 296 -7.99 1.29 -8.59
C GLY A 296 -8.25 0.90 -7.13
N GLY A 297 -7.20 0.50 -6.40
CA GLY A 297 -7.29 0.20 -4.97
C GLY A 297 -7.72 1.40 -4.13
N CYS A 298 -7.12 2.58 -4.37
CA CYS A 298 -7.45 3.82 -3.66
C CYS A 298 -8.89 4.26 -3.91
N LEU A 299 -9.33 4.22 -5.17
CA LEU A 299 -10.69 4.58 -5.58
C LEU A 299 -11.72 3.64 -4.95
N MET A 300 -11.49 2.33 -5.00
CA MET A 300 -12.46 1.36 -4.48
C MET A 300 -12.55 1.40 -2.96
N ALA A 301 -11.43 1.58 -2.26
CA ALA A 301 -11.44 1.78 -0.81
C ALA A 301 -12.19 3.06 -0.41
N ASN A 302 -12.14 4.11 -1.25
CA ASN A 302 -12.72 5.42 -0.96
C ASN A 302 -14.01 5.77 -1.74
N LEU A 303 -14.65 4.79 -2.37
CA LEU A 303 -15.72 5.01 -3.34
C LEU A 303 -16.86 5.90 -2.80
N GLN A 304 -17.30 5.65 -1.57
CA GLN A 304 -18.37 6.43 -0.95
C GLN A 304 -17.93 7.87 -0.70
N ASP A 305 -16.71 8.10 -0.22
CA ASP A 305 -16.22 9.45 0.06
C ASP A 305 -15.96 10.24 -1.22
N ILE A 306 -15.56 9.57 -2.29
CA ILE A 306 -15.45 10.18 -3.62
C ILE A 306 -16.82 10.64 -4.11
N ARG A 307 -17.86 9.80 -3.95
CA ARG A 307 -19.25 10.17 -4.33
C ARG A 307 -19.79 11.35 -3.53
N HIS A 308 -19.41 11.45 -2.25
CA HIS A 308 -19.79 12.57 -1.38
C HIS A 308 -18.86 13.80 -1.51
N GLY A 309 -17.85 13.76 -2.38
CA GLY A 309 -16.90 14.85 -2.54
C GLY A 309 -15.94 15.06 -1.35
N ARG A 310 -15.82 14.07 -0.46
CA ARG A 310 -14.94 14.07 0.73
C ARG A 310 -13.57 13.44 0.47
N CYS A 311 -13.43 12.66 -0.59
CA CYS A 311 -12.16 12.08 -0.98
C CYS A 311 -11.75 12.56 -2.37
N HIS A 312 -10.52 13.04 -2.46
CA HIS A 312 -9.89 13.46 -3.69
C HIS A 312 -8.62 12.66 -3.95
N ILE A 313 -8.35 12.36 -5.21
CA ILE A 313 -7.25 11.52 -5.69
C ILE A 313 -6.59 12.25 -6.83
N SER A 314 -5.27 12.34 -6.79
CA SER A 314 -4.46 12.89 -7.86
C SER A 314 -3.22 12.01 -8.08
N PHE A 315 -2.83 11.83 -9.34
CA PHE A 315 -1.47 11.37 -9.61
C PHE A 315 -0.49 12.52 -9.46
N VAL A 316 0.69 12.21 -8.94
CA VAL A 316 1.78 13.16 -8.78
C VAL A 316 3.06 12.52 -9.30
N LYS A 317 3.85 13.31 -10.01
CA LYS A 317 5.24 13.03 -10.31
C LYS A 317 6.04 14.24 -9.89
N GLU A 318 7.09 14.05 -9.09
CA GLU A 318 7.93 15.16 -8.64
C GLU A 318 9.40 14.77 -8.64
N ARG A 319 10.27 15.77 -8.73
CA ARG A 319 11.73 15.62 -8.66
C ARG A 319 12.36 16.90 -8.12
N GLY A 320 13.39 16.74 -7.30
CA GLY A 320 14.15 17.86 -6.75
C GLY A 320 13.62 18.31 -5.40
N THR A 321 14.05 19.49 -4.95
CA THR A 321 13.74 20.01 -3.62
C THR A 321 12.59 21.00 -3.70
N ALA A 322 11.43 20.63 -3.16
CA ALA A 322 10.25 21.49 -3.18
C ALA A 322 10.53 22.84 -2.47
N PRO A 323 10.23 23.98 -3.13
CA PRO A 323 10.34 25.28 -2.49
C PRO A 323 9.24 25.48 -1.45
N VAL A 324 9.43 26.41 -0.51
CA VAL A 324 8.42 26.80 0.49
C VAL A 324 7.15 27.32 -0.18
N CYS A 325 7.29 28.09 -1.27
CA CYS A 325 6.19 28.53 -2.10
C CYS A 325 6.49 28.26 -3.57
N LEU A 326 5.56 27.59 -4.27
CA LEU A 326 5.69 27.28 -5.68
C LEU A 326 5.09 28.38 -6.55
N GLU A 327 5.90 29.37 -6.89
CA GLU A 327 5.55 30.49 -7.79
C GLU A 327 5.78 30.16 -9.27
N ALA A 328 5.57 28.90 -9.66
CA ALA A 328 5.67 28.48 -11.06
C ALA A 328 4.34 28.64 -11.80
N VAL A 329 4.42 29.10 -13.06
CA VAL A 329 3.29 29.05 -14.01
C VAL A 329 3.05 27.60 -14.42
N SER A 330 1.79 27.17 -14.42
CA SER A 330 1.44 25.81 -14.82
C SER A 330 1.42 25.66 -16.35
N ARG A 331 1.98 24.58 -16.89
CA ARG A 331 1.78 24.15 -18.29
C ARG A 331 0.86 22.94 -18.34
N LEU A 332 -0.15 22.97 -19.20
CA LEU A 332 -1.06 21.85 -19.42
C LEU A 332 -0.50 20.90 -20.47
N PHE A 333 -0.69 19.61 -20.27
CA PHE A 333 -0.39 18.58 -21.26
C PHE A 333 -1.29 17.37 -21.07
N LEU A 334 -1.47 16.58 -22.13
CA LEU A 334 -2.15 15.30 -22.08
C LEU A 334 -1.15 14.17 -21.87
N SER A 335 -1.49 13.22 -21.01
CA SER A 335 -0.65 12.03 -20.82
C SER A 335 -0.66 11.10 -22.02
N GLY A 336 -1.68 11.17 -22.87
CA GLY A 336 -1.95 10.13 -23.84
C GLY A 336 -2.39 8.82 -23.15
N GLY A 337 -2.56 7.80 -23.98
CA GLY A 337 -2.84 6.43 -23.60
C GLY A 337 -4.23 6.15 -23.03
N VAL A 338 -4.35 5.10 -22.20
CA VAL A 338 -5.64 4.47 -21.81
C VAL A 338 -6.64 5.49 -21.23
N ARG A 339 -6.16 6.43 -20.41
CA ARG A 339 -7.00 7.41 -19.71
C ARG A 339 -6.94 8.80 -20.32
N ASN A 340 -5.91 9.09 -21.13
CA ASN A 340 -5.64 10.38 -21.75
C ASN A 340 -5.89 11.58 -20.82
N ASN A 341 -5.42 11.46 -19.57
CA ASN A 341 -5.73 12.43 -18.53
C ASN A 341 -5.05 13.79 -18.80
N VAL A 342 -5.65 14.86 -18.29
CA VAL A 342 -5.06 16.20 -18.29
C VAL A 342 -4.12 16.37 -17.09
N TRP A 343 -2.88 16.76 -17.37
CA TRP A 343 -1.84 17.03 -16.37
C TRP A 343 -1.44 18.50 -16.38
N ARG A 344 -1.04 18.98 -15.19
CA ARG A 344 -0.39 20.28 -15.01
C ARG A 344 1.05 20.08 -14.55
N ALA A 345 1.99 20.64 -15.30
CA ALA A 345 3.39 20.70 -14.93
C ALA A 345 3.75 22.06 -14.33
N PHE A 346 4.53 22.02 -13.26
CA PHE A 346 5.15 23.16 -12.60
C PHE A 346 6.67 22.92 -12.58
N SER A 347 7.47 23.93 -12.88
CA SER A 347 8.93 23.79 -12.81
C SER A 347 9.56 25.09 -12.35
N THR A 348 10.53 24.95 -11.46
CA THR A 348 11.53 25.96 -11.09
C THR A 348 12.92 25.43 -11.46
N ARG A 349 13.99 26.11 -11.03
CA ARG A 349 15.38 25.68 -11.26
C ARG A 349 15.69 24.33 -10.62
N ASP A 350 15.26 24.13 -9.37
CA ASP A 350 15.66 23.00 -8.53
C ASP A 350 14.52 22.02 -8.22
N TYR A 351 13.30 22.30 -8.72
CA TYR A 351 12.12 21.47 -8.52
C TYR A 351 11.27 21.38 -9.77
N SER A 352 10.77 20.18 -10.05
CA SER A 352 9.73 19.96 -11.05
C SER A 352 8.63 19.09 -10.46
N MET A 353 7.39 19.38 -10.81
CA MET A 353 6.22 18.59 -10.46
C MET A 353 5.27 18.49 -11.66
N ALA A 354 4.64 17.34 -11.82
CA ALA A 354 3.48 17.15 -12.67
C ALA A 354 2.36 16.52 -11.83
N VAL A 355 1.15 17.06 -11.92
CA VAL A 355 0.00 16.58 -11.17
C VAL A 355 -1.21 16.46 -12.07
N CYS A 356 -1.95 15.36 -11.92
CA CYS A 356 -3.22 15.13 -12.58
C CYS A 356 -4.28 14.87 -11.53
N ASN A 357 -5.31 15.71 -11.49
CA ASN A 357 -6.43 15.48 -10.60
C ASN A 357 -7.40 14.47 -11.25
N LEU A 358 -7.74 13.41 -10.52
CA LEU A 358 -8.54 12.30 -11.03
C LEU A 358 -9.96 12.30 -10.47
N THR A 359 -10.24 13.12 -9.46
CA THR A 359 -11.55 13.22 -8.80
C THR A 359 -11.85 14.68 -8.44
N GLY A 360 -13.01 15.17 -8.88
CA GLY A 360 -13.42 16.56 -8.70
C GLY A 360 -12.59 17.57 -9.51
N SER A 361 -12.98 18.84 -9.44
CA SER A 361 -12.22 19.97 -9.98
C SER A 361 -11.47 20.67 -8.85
N LYS A 362 -10.14 20.80 -8.96
CA LYS A 362 -9.32 21.54 -8.00
C LYS A 362 -8.85 22.87 -8.57
N LYS A 363 -8.81 23.90 -7.71
CA LYS A 363 -8.21 25.18 -8.06
C LYS A 363 -6.70 24.99 -8.23
N ILE A 364 -6.09 25.80 -9.10
CA ILE A 364 -4.66 25.70 -9.42
C ILE A 364 -3.80 25.81 -8.16
N ASN A 365 -4.17 26.69 -7.21
CA ASN A 365 -3.44 26.88 -5.96
C ASN A 365 -3.41 25.63 -5.08
N ASP A 366 -4.48 24.82 -5.10
CA ASP A 366 -4.51 23.56 -4.34
C ASP A 366 -3.63 22.49 -5.01
N MET A 367 -3.56 22.51 -6.34
CA MET A 367 -2.69 21.59 -7.10
C MET A 367 -1.20 21.88 -6.89
N LYS A 368 -0.82 23.12 -6.57
CA LYS A 368 0.57 23.48 -6.24
C LYS A 368 1.07 22.85 -4.93
N ARG A 369 0.15 22.41 -4.06
CA ARG A 369 0.46 21.71 -2.80
C ARG A 369 0.59 20.19 -2.97
N ALA A 370 0.35 19.68 -4.17
CA ALA A 370 0.51 18.25 -4.44
C ALA A 370 1.96 17.81 -4.21
N THR A 371 2.15 16.64 -3.62
CA THR A 371 3.49 16.13 -3.34
C THR A 371 3.44 14.64 -3.00
N LEU A 372 4.59 13.98 -3.09
CA LEU A 372 4.84 12.64 -2.59
C LEU A 372 5.92 12.64 -1.50
N LYS A 373 6.18 13.79 -0.88
CA LYS A 373 7.34 14.03 -0.02
C LYS A 373 7.40 13.08 1.17
N SER A 374 6.31 12.88 1.90
CA SER A 374 6.37 12.05 3.12
C SER A 374 6.63 10.58 2.81
N ALA A 375 5.97 10.01 1.81
CA ALA A 375 6.27 8.65 1.36
C ALA A 375 7.70 8.53 0.81
N SER A 376 8.18 9.55 0.08
CA SER A 376 9.57 9.62 -0.39
C SER A 376 10.58 9.69 0.75
N GLY A 377 10.25 10.41 1.82
CA GLY A 377 11.06 10.54 3.03
C GLY A 377 11.28 9.18 3.68
N PHE A 378 10.22 8.40 3.87
CA PHE A 378 10.35 7.04 4.41
C PHE A 378 11.14 6.11 3.49
N ILE A 379 10.93 6.17 2.17
CA ILE A 379 11.71 5.35 1.21
C ILE A 379 13.20 5.67 1.34
N ASN A 380 13.57 6.95 1.35
CA ASN A 380 14.96 7.39 1.53
C ASN A 380 15.52 6.96 2.90
N TYR A 381 14.70 6.98 3.94
CA TYR A 381 15.08 6.48 5.27
C TYR A 381 15.42 5.00 5.23
N VAL A 382 14.59 4.16 4.61
CA VAL A 382 14.86 2.71 4.46
C VAL A 382 16.13 2.48 3.63
N GLU A 383 16.30 3.21 2.52
CA GLU A 383 17.47 3.09 1.64
C GLU A 383 18.80 3.48 2.31
N ARG A 384 18.75 4.35 3.33
CA ARG A 384 19.92 4.81 4.08
C ARG A 384 20.07 4.15 5.44
N HIS A 385 19.10 3.33 5.85
CA HIS A 385 19.10 2.73 7.17
C HIS A 385 20.30 1.76 7.32
N PRO A 386 21.06 1.82 8.43
CA PRO A 386 22.24 0.96 8.61
C PRO A 386 21.90 -0.54 8.61
N PHE A 387 20.64 -0.89 8.89
CA PHE A 387 20.14 -2.27 8.85
C PHE A 387 19.76 -2.78 7.44
N LEU A 388 19.79 -1.94 6.39
CA LEU A 388 19.42 -2.35 5.03
C LEU A 388 20.23 -3.56 4.50
N PRO A 389 21.56 -3.67 4.72
CA PRO A 389 22.31 -4.86 4.31
C PRO A 389 21.81 -6.15 4.96
N SER A 390 21.36 -6.09 6.22
CA SER A 390 20.74 -7.21 6.93
C SER A 390 19.37 -7.53 6.33
N ILE A 391 18.53 -6.53 6.08
CA ILE A 391 17.20 -6.69 5.43
C ILE A 391 17.34 -7.40 4.08
N ASN A 392 18.29 -6.97 3.25
CA ASN A 392 18.51 -7.54 1.92
C ASN A 392 18.86 -9.04 1.93
N ARG A 393 19.28 -9.58 3.09
CA ARG A 393 19.63 -11.00 3.28
C ARG A 393 18.51 -11.82 3.93
N MET A 394 17.41 -11.19 4.33
CA MET A 394 16.27 -11.88 4.95
C MET A 394 15.34 -12.52 3.92
N SER A 395 14.52 -13.48 4.38
CA SER A 395 13.37 -13.94 3.60
C SER A 395 12.35 -12.82 3.40
N PRO A 396 11.53 -12.86 2.33
CA PRO A 396 10.50 -11.84 2.09
C PRO A 396 9.54 -11.62 3.26
N ALA A 397 9.16 -12.68 3.98
CA ALA A 397 8.33 -12.58 5.17
C ALA A 397 8.99 -11.77 6.30
N ASN A 398 10.31 -11.96 6.48
CA ASN A 398 11.10 -11.22 7.46
C ASN A 398 11.36 -9.78 7.01
N VAL A 399 11.53 -9.53 5.70
CA VAL A 399 11.58 -8.16 5.15
C VAL A 399 10.28 -7.43 5.48
N ALA A 400 9.13 -8.04 5.20
CA ALA A 400 7.82 -7.43 5.50
C ALA A 400 7.66 -7.09 6.99
N SER A 401 8.00 -8.02 7.89
CA SER A 401 7.93 -7.78 9.34
C SER A 401 8.89 -6.68 9.81
N THR A 402 10.10 -6.64 9.24
CA THR A 402 11.10 -5.63 9.59
C THR A 402 10.70 -4.23 9.10
N LEU A 403 10.07 -4.13 7.92
CA LEU A 403 9.58 -2.84 7.41
C LEU A 403 8.49 -2.24 8.30
N ASP A 404 7.60 -3.06 8.89
CA ASP A 404 6.62 -2.59 9.87
C ASP A 404 7.28 -2.03 11.14
N TYR A 405 8.43 -2.58 11.53
CA TYR A 405 9.21 -2.03 12.65
C TYR A 405 9.99 -0.77 12.25
N LEU A 406 10.58 -0.71 11.06
CA LEU A 406 11.24 0.51 10.55
C LEU A 406 10.25 1.67 10.41
N LYS A 407 9.00 1.40 10.03
CA LYS A 407 7.90 2.38 10.08
C LYS A 407 7.74 2.97 11.47
N HIS A 408 7.72 2.13 12.49
CA HIS A 408 7.60 2.57 13.88
C HIS A 408 8.79 3.43 14.32
N LEU A 409 10.02 3.04 13.94
CA LEU A 409 11.21 3.86 14.19
C LEU A 409 11.14 5.23 13.52
N TRP A 410 10.77 5.28 12.23
CA TRP A 410 10.56 6.53 11.50
C TRP A 410 9.53 7.42 12.18
N ASN A 411 8.35 6.87 12.50
CA ASN A 411 7.28 7.64 13.12
C ASN A 411 7.67 8.18 14.51
N ARG A 412 8.49 7.45 15.27
CA ARG A 412 9.03 7.92 16.56
C ARG A 412 9.99 9.09 16.44
N GLN A 413 10.72 9.22 15.32
CA GLN A 413 11.63 10.35 15.08
C GLN A 413 10.89 11.66 14.77
N LEU A 414 9.61 11.55 14.39
CA LEU A 414 8.74 12.69 14.07
C LEU A 414 7.90 13.15 15.26
N SER A 415 7.96 12.42 16.39
CA SER A 415 7.13 12.62 17.58
C SER A 415 7.75 13.59 18.58
#